data_AF-A0A150SUV1-F1
#
_entry.id   AF-A0A150SUV1-F1
#
_cell.length_a   1.000
_cell.length_b   1.000
_cell.length_c   1.000
_cell.angle_alpha   90.00
_cell.angle_beta   90.00
_cell.angle_gamma   90.00
#
_symmetry.space_group_name_H-M   'P 1'
#
loop_
_entity.id
_entity.type
_entity.pdbx_description
1 polymer ?
#
loop_
_entity_poly.entity_id
_entity_poly.type
_entity_poly.pdbx_seq_one_letter_code
_entity_poly.pdbx_strand_id
1 'polypeptide(L)'
;MAMGVGLFTAACGQAPLLEGEIAGPGLEAMWDKPGTQDPNGTPKSAWHAWKAQIVEALLRPLFPGYDPLDPESQPELNPEILAMGFLDDPGGQKVFDHAFRCAVEEGFSITHGDHEYKGRGAVLGASSWAQGGLPMNVITNVLECVIAFVNDKTEGVSVLLTGPEVNDDAEEHHGFLYGEAVWCANVTTVTSSSTGTATVTFDVGVDVYVTEAFARGCGLDPAAALAQRYCYKQGSCGLDYKGFLKDYPTECVVDGDPTYGRYTCNGKPCTMTWLTDPKPPWCERRRVD
;
A
#
# COMPACT_ATOMS: atom_id res chain seq x y z
N MET A 1 32.42 -59.20 41.27
CA MET A 1 32.90 -58.11 40.39
C MET A 1 32.40 -56.79 40.98
N ALA A 2 33.32 -55.80 41.09
CA ALA A 2 33.17 -54.33 41.20
C ALA A 2 31.94 -53.74 41.96
N MET A 3 32.12 -53.00 43.07
CA MET A 3 32.34 -51.53 43.19
C MET A 3 31.19 -50.69 42.58
N GLY A 4 30.60 -49.64 43.19
CA GLY A 4 30.78 -48.84 44.42
C GLY A 4 29.51 -47.95 44.63
N VAL A 5 29.14 -47.59 45.86
CA VAL A 5 29.33 -46.29 46.56
C VAL A 5 28.89 -45.02 45.79
N GLY A 6 27.99 -44.22 46.41
CA GLY A 6 27.76 -42.79 46.12
C GLY A 6 26.31 -42.36 46.42
N LEU A 7 25.89 -42.02 47.65
CA LEU A 7 25.94 -40.71 48.34
C LEU A 7 25.14 -39.55 47.69
N PHE A 8 24.13 -39.09 48.46
CA PHE A 8 23.31 -37.87 48.46
C PHE A 8 23.73 -36.66 47.62
N THR A 9 22.73 -35.96 47.05
CA THR A 9 22.34 -34.58 47.44
C THR A 9 20.95 -34.22 46.89
N ALA A 10 20.12 -33.59 47.73
CA ALA A 10 18.98 -32.80 47.29
C ALA A 10 19.48 -31.42 46.87
N ALA A 11 19.02 -30.90 45.73
CA ALA A 11 19.20 -29.51 45.35
C ALA A 11 17.89 -28.95 44.80
N CYS A 12 17.36 -27.95 45.49
CA CYS A 12 16.37 -27.02 44.96
C CYS A 12 16.97 -26.29 43.75
N GLY A 13 16.23 -26.24 42.64
CA GLY A 13 16.50 -25.35 41.52
C GLY A 13 15.23 -24.61 41.16
N GLN A 14 15.25 -23.28 41.33
CA GLN A 14 14.22 -22.38 40.83
C GLN A 14 14.23 -22.37 39.29
N ALA A 15 13.04 -22.16 38.74
CA ALA A 15 12.71 -22.14 37.31
C ALA A 15 13.58 -21.19 36.46
N PRO A 16 13.61 -21.43 35.14
CA PRO A 16 13.39 -20.37 34.18
C PRO A 16 12.02 -20.53 33.54
N LEU A 17 11.32 -19.39 33.48
CA LEU A 17 10.22 -19.09 32.57
C LEU A 17 10.34 -19.88 31.27
N LEU A 18 9.35 -20.73 30.99
CA LEU A 18 9.02 -21.05 29.61
C LEU A 18 8.26 -19.85 29.04
N GLU A 19 9.00 -18.78 28.75
CA GLU A 19 8.69 -17.90 27.60
C GLU A 19 8.95 -18.74 26.35
N GLY A 20 8.05 -19.68 26.11
CA GLY A 20 7.91 -20.36 24.84
C GLY A 20 6.81 -19.66 24.08
N GLU A 21 7.06 -18.44 23.59
CA GLU A 21 6.35 -17.94 22.42
C GLU A 21 6.66 -18.90 21.27
N ILE A 22 5.84 -19.94 21.15
CA ILE A 22 5.73 -20.72 19.94
C ILE A 22 4.89 -19.86 18.98
N ALA A 23 5.48 -18.76 18.51
CA ALA A 23 5.08 -18.15 17.24
C ALA A 23 5.65 -19.03 16.12
N GLY A 24 5.17 -20.27 16.06
CA GLY A 24 5.37 -21.12 14.90
C GLY A 24 4.58 -20.55 13.71
N PRO A 25 5.02 -20.80 12.46
CA PRO A 25 4.38 -20.27 11.25
C PRO A 25 3.05 -20.99 10.93
N GLY A 26 2.09 -20.97 11.84
CA GLY A 26 0.91 -21.85 11.76
C GLY A 26 -0.40 -21.37 12.38
N LEU A 27 -0.53 -20.11 12.80
CA LEU A 27 -1.81 -19.59 13.32
C LEU A 27 -2.32 -18.31 12.64
N GLU A 28 -1.54 -17.68 11.77
CA GLU A 28 -2.00 -16.50 10.99
C GLU A 28 -2.65 -16.89 9.64
N ALA A 29 -2.74 -18.20 9.33
CA ALA A 29 -2.68 -18.69 7.94
C ALA A 29 -3.89 -19.51 7.42
N MET A 30 -5.12 -19.35 7.93
CA MET A 30 -6.24 -20.23 7.48
C MET A 30 -7.53 -19.54 7.02
N TRP A 31 -7.57 -18.21 6.96
CA TRP A 31 -8.81 -17.48 6.72
C TRP A 31 -8.65 -16.54 5.54
N ASP A 32 -9.65 -16.53 4.66
CA ASP A 32 -9.76 -15.59 3.55
C ASP A 32 -9.74 -14.17 4.08
N LYS A 33 -9.03 -13.32 3.34
CA LYS A 33 -8.84 -11.91 3.70
C LYS A 33 -9.71 -11.08 2.77
N PRO A 34 -10.67 -10.31 3.28
CA PRO A 34 -11.46 -9.42 2.43
C PRO A 34 -10.54 -8.33 1.89
N GLY A 35 -10.45 -8.21 0.58
CA GLY A 35 -9.49 -7.32 -0.03
C GLY A 35 -9.52 -7.31 -1.55
N THR A 36 -8.53 -6.65 -2.13
CA THR A 36 -8.33 -6.61 -3.59
C THR A 36 -6.87 -6.88 -3.90
N GLN A 37 -6.62 -7.79 -4.85
CA GLN A 37 -5.28 -8.03 -5.38
C GLN A 37 -5.04 -7.27 -6.70
N ASP A 38 -3.80 -6.81 -6.90
CA ASP A 38 -3.32 -6.32 -8.20
C ASP A 38 -1.84 -6.75 -8.36
N PRO A 39 -1.35 -7.03 -9.57
CA PRO A 39 0.08 -7.04 -9.85
C PRO A 39 0.78 -5.79 -9.33
N ASN A 40 1.92 -6.00 -8.68
CA ASN A 40 2.85 -4.93 -8.36
C ASN A 40 3.44 -4.33 -9.66
N GLY A 41 3.73 -3.02 -9.70
CA GLY A 41 4.42 -2.48 -10.88
C GLY A 41 4.32 -1.00 -11.19
N THR A 42 3.88 -0.15 -10.27
CA THR A 42 4.04 1.30 -10.44
C THR A 42 5.53 1.64 -10.35
N PRO A 43 6.17 2.18 -11.42
CA PRO A 43 7.59 2.48 -11.38
C PRO A 43 7.89 3.57 -10.35
N LYS A 44 8.91 3.39 -9.51
CA LYS A 44 9.22 4.31 -8.41
C LYS A 44 9.51 5.71 -8.93
N SER A 45 10.32 5.82 -9.98
CA SER A 45 10.66 7.11 -10.57
C SER A 45 9.43 7.84 -11.10
N ALA A 46 8.48 7.11 -11.68
CA ALA A 46 7.25 7.67 -12.22
C ALA A 46 6.31 8.12 -11.10
N TRP A 47 6.12 7.29 -10.06
CA TRP A 47 5.35 7.68 -8.87
C TRP A 47 5.87 8.98 -8.27
N HIS A 48 7.17 9.06 -8.00
CA HIS A 48 7.78 10.24 -7.39
C HIS A 48 7.80 11.47 -8.32
N ALA A 49 7.68 11.28 -9.63
CA ALA A 49 7.54 12.38 -10.59
C ALA A 49 6.11 12.93 -10.65
N TRP A 50 5.09 12.08 -10.52
CA TRP A 50 3.71 12.42 -10.88
C TRP A 50 2.69 12.39 -9.72
N LYS A 51 3.08 11.93 -8.52
CA LYS A 51 2.16 11.81 -7.36
C LYS A 51 1.39 13.10 -7.04
N ALA A 52 2.00 14.28 -7.24
CA ALA A 52 1.35 15.57 -7.00
C ALA A 52 0.23 15.86 -8.02
N GLN A 53 0.48 15.61 -9.30
CA GLN A 53 -0.49 15.76 -10.38
C GLN A 53 -1.63 14.75 -10.26
N ILE A 54 -1.35 13.55 -9.74
CA ILE A 54 -2.41 12.57 -9.44
C ILE A 54 -3.35 13.09 -8.34
N VAL A 55 -2.82 13.73 -7.30
CA VAL A 55 -3.67 14.41 -6.30
C VAL A 55 -4.54 15.48 -6.97
N GLU A 56 -3.96 16.32 -7.83
CA GLU A 56 -4.71 17.34 -8.56
C GLU A 56 -5.79 16.77 -9.49
N ALA A 57 -5.51 15.64 -10.13
CA ALA A 57 -6.46 14.94 -11.00
C ALA A 57 -7.62 14.35 -10.20
N LEU A 58 -7.34 13.76 -9.03
CA LEU A 58 -8.36 13.18 -8.14
C LEU A 58 -9.29 14.24 -7.55
N LEU A 59 -8.86 15.51 -7.46
CA LEU A 59 -9.71 16.62 -7.03
C LEU A 59 -10.72 17.08 -8.09
N ARG A 60 -10.62 16.58 -9.32
CA ARG A 60 -11.46 17.01 -10.46
C ARG A 60 -12.34 15.86 -10.92
N PRO A 61 -13.53 16.14 -11.50
CA PRO A 61 -14.33 15.10 -12.12
C PRO A 61 -13.54 14.47 -13.25
N LEU A 62 -13.50 13.15 -13.30
CA LEU A 62 -12.77 12.40 -14.32
C LEU A 62 -13.45 12.52 -15.70
N PHE A 63 -14.79 12.48 -15.73
CA PHE A 63 -15.62 12.56 -16.93
C PHE A 63 -16.64 13.71 -16.79
N PRO A 64 -16.22 14.97 -16.96
CA PRO A 64 -17.13 16.10 -16.80
C PRO A 64 -18.27 16.02 -17.83
N GLY A 65 -19.51 15.98 -17.35
CA GLY A 65 -20.70 15.95 -18.20
C GLY A 65 -21.09 14.56 -18.72
N TYR A 66 -20.39 13.50 -18.30
CA TYR A 66 -20.85 12.13 -18.56
C TYR A 66 -22.08 11.80 -17.70
N ASP A 67 -23.16 11.38 -18.36
CA ASP A 67 -24.38 10.90 -17.71
C ASP A 67 -24.59 9.42 -18.07
N PRO A 68 -24.43 8.48 -17.12
CA PRO A 68 -24.61 7.05 -17.39
C PRO A 68 -26.05 6.67 -17.75
N LEU A 69 -27.02 7.57 -17.56
CA LEU A 69 -28.42 7.36 -17.92
C LEU A 69 -28.76 7.84 -19.34
N ASP A 70 -27.86 8.60 -19.98
CA ASP A 70 -28.01 9.07 -21.36
C ASP A 70 -27.20 8.16 -22.31
N PRO A 71 -27.86 7.38 -23.18
CA PRO A 71 -27.19 6.47 -24.11
C PRO A 71 -26.32 7.18 -25.16
N GLU A 72 -26.52 8.48 -25.39
CA GLU A 72 -25.66 9.27 -26.28
C GLU A 72 -24.41 9.82 -25.56
N SER A 73 -24.42 9.84 -24.22
CA SER A 73 -23.29 10.31 -23.43
C SER A 73 -22.12 9.33 -23.51
N GLN A 74 -20.95 9.85 -23.88
CA GLN A 74 -19.71 9.08 -23.91
C GLN A 74 -18.75 9.65 -22.86
N PRO A 75 -18.07 8.80 -22.08
CA PRO A 75 -17.11 9.28 -21.10
C PRO A 75 -15.86 9.83 -21.79
N GLU A 76 -15.65 11.14 -21.66
CA GLU A 76 -14.43 11.81 -22.14
C GLU A 76 -13.61 12.31 -20.95
N LEU A 77 -12.30 12.06 -20.99
CA LEU A 77 -11.39 12.53 -19.95
C LEU A 77 -11.44 14.06 -19.83
N ASN A 78 -11.47 14.53 -18.59
CA ASN A 78 -11.46 15.95 -18.28
C ASN A 78 -10.26 16.66 -18.94
N PRO A 79 -10.49 17.70 -19.78
CA PRO A 79 -9.42 18.46 -20.42
C PRO A 79 -8.41 19.06 -19.44
N GLU A 80 -8.84 19.38 -18.23
CA GLU A 80 -7.95 19.90 -17.17
C GLU A 80 -7.01 18.83 -16.63
N ILE A 81 -7.44 17.56 -16.60
CA ILE A 81 -6.59 16.42 -16.25
C ILE A 81 -5.60 16.16 -17.39
N LEU A 82 -6.06 16.20 -18.66
CA LEU A 82 -5.19 16.07 -19.83
C LEU A 82 -4.09 17.14 -19.83
N ALA A 83 -4.43 18.38 -19.49
CA ALA A 83 -3.50 19.51 -19.44
C ALA A 83 -2.40 19.37 -18.37
N MET A 84 -2.50 18.41 -17.43
CA MET A 84 -1.45 18.13 -16.44
C MET A 84 -0.24 17.41 -17.06
N GLY A 85 -0.39 16.86 -18.27
CA GLY A 85 0.71 16.31 -19.08
C GLY A 85 1.26 14.95 -18.64
N PHE A 86 0.80 14.38 -17.51
CA PHE A 86 1.27 13.06 -17.07
C PHE A 86 0.82 11.92 -17.99
N LEU A 87 -0.27 12.11 -18.77
CA LEU A 87 -0.72 11.13 -19.75
C LEU A 87 0.11 11.12 -21.03
N ASP A 88 0.93 12.15 -21.27
CA ASP A 88 1.90 12.18 -22.38
C ASP A 88 3.21 11.45 -22.03
N ASP A 89 3.43 11.15 -20.75
CA ASP A 89 4.59 10.42 -20.25
C ASP A 89 4.25 8.94 -19.97
N PRO A 90 5.00 7.96 -20.51
CA PRO A 90 4.75 6.55 -20.26
C PRO A 90 4.77 6.16 -18.77
N GLY A 91 5.55 6.86 -17.95
CA GLY A 91 5.55 6.67 -16.50
C GLY A 91 4.27 7.20 -15.86
N GLY A 92 3.86 8.40 -16.24
CA GLY A 92 2.61 9.02 -15.76
C GLY A 92 1.37 8.23 -16.15
N GLN A 93 1.33 7.66 -17.36
CA GLN A 93 0.27 6.71 -17.77
C GLN A 93 0.16 5.52 -16.81
N LYS A 94 1.29 4.92 -16.38
CA LYS A 94 1.28 3.78 -15.44
C LYS A 94 0.81 4.15 -14.04
N VAL A 95 1.17 5.35 -13.56
CA VAL A 95 0.69 5.84 -12.27
C VAL A 95 -0.80 6.13 -12.34
N PHE A 96 -1.26 6.76 -13.42
CA PHE A 96 -2.67 7.00 -13.66
C PHE A 96 -3.48 5.72 -13.81
N ASP A 97 -2.96 4.70 -14.50
CA ASP A 97 -3.61 3.39 -14.60
C ASP A 97 -3.85 2.77 -13.22
N HIS A 98 -2.87 2.81 -12.30
CA HIS A 98 -3.11 2.35 -10.93
C HIS A 98 -4.10 3.23 -10.18
N ALA A 99 -4.04 4.56 -10.31
CA ALA A 99 -5.04 5.43 -9.70
C ALA A 99 -6.46 5.13 -10.24
N PHE A 100 -6.57 4.85 -11.54
CA PHE A 100 -7.81 4.47 -12.22
C PHE A 100 -8.34 3.14 -11.69
N ARG A 101 -7.50 2.10 -11.58
CA ARG A 101 -7.88 0.81 -10.99
C ARG A 101 -8.36 0.96 -9.55
N CYS A 102 -7.65 1.78 -8.76
CA CYS A 102 -8.01 2.01 -7.37
C CYS A 102 -9.34 2.74 -7.22
N ALA A 103 -9.62 3.74 -8.05
CA ALA A 103 -10.73 4.67 -7.84
C ALA A 103 -11.98 4.39 -8.69
N VAL A 104 -11.80 3.92 -9.92
CA VAL A 104 -12.90 3.72 -10.88
C VAL A 104 -13.46 2.31 -10.74
N GLU A 105 -14.79 2.18 -10.74
CA GLU A 105 -15.51 0.92 -10.56
C GLU A 105 -15.11 -0.16 -11.57
N GLU A 106 -15.19 -1.42 -11.12
CA GLU A 106 -14.99 -2.57 -12.00
C GLU A 106 -15.96 -2.57 -13.18
N GLY A 107 -15.48 -3.05 -14.34
CA GLY A 107 -16.27 -3.11 -15.57
C GLY A 107 -16.31 -1.80 -16.35
N PHE A 108 -15.80 -0.71 -15.78
CA PHE A 108 -15.62 0.55 -16.50
C PHE A 108 -14.23 0.62 -17.13
N SER A 109 -14.18 1.09 -18.38
CA SER A 109 -12.92 1.26 -19.11
C SER A 109 -12.96 2.48 -20.00
N ILE A 110 -11.81 3.12 -20.18
CA ILE A 110 -11.63 4.20 -21.16
C ILE A 110 -10.38 3.96 -21.99
N THR A 111 -10.38 4.49 -23.21
CA THR A 111 -9.17 4.53 -24.05
C THR A 111 -8.75 5.97 -24.24
N HIS A 112 -7.46 6.25 -24.03
CA HIS A 112 -6.86 7.54 -24.34
C HIS A 112 -5.51 7.32 -25.03
N GLY A 113 -5.35 7.88 -26.24
CA GLY A 113 -4.26 7.51 -27.13
C GLY A 113 -4.34 6.02 -27.47
N ASP A 114 -3.22 5.32 -27.28
CA ASP A 114 -3.11 3.87 -27.51
C ASP A 114 -3.20 3.04 -26.20
N HIS A 115 -3.64 3.66 -25.10
CA HIS A 115 -3.70 3.02 -23.79
C HIS A 115 -5.15 2.86 -23.29
N GLU A 116 -5.49 1.66 -22.84
CA GLU A 116 -6.77 1.32 -22.23
C GLU A 116 -6.61 1.28 -20.70
N TYR A 117 -7.41 2.06 -19.99
CA TYR A 117 -7.47 2.08 -18.53
C TYR A 117 -8.71 1.33 -18.05
N LYS A 118 -8.54 0.41 -17.10
CA LYS A 118 -9.62 -0.45 -16.59
C LYS A 118 -9.80 -0.25 -15.11
N GLY A 119 -11.03 0.05 -14.69
CA GLY A 119 -11.39 0.19 -13.29
C GLY A 119 -11.43 -1.17 -12.60
N ARG A 120 -11.13 -1.16 -11.30
CA ARG A 120 -11.34 -2.31 -10.39
C ARG A 120 -12.13 -1.94 -9.15
N GLY A 121 -12.27 -0.65 -8.86
CA GLY A 121 -12.97 -0.14 -7.70
C GLY A 121 -12.33 -0.58 -6.39
N ALA A 122 -10.99 -0.65 -6.30
CA ALA A 122 -10.33 -1.18 -5.10
C ALA A 122 -10.59 -0.35 -3.83
N VAL A 123 -10.96 0.94 -3.95
CA VAL A 123 -11.16 1.85 -2.82
C VAL A 123 -12.63 2.25 -2.66
N LEU A 124 -13.13 2.09 -1.44
CA LEU A 124 -14.48 2.48 -1.04
C LEU A 124 -14.72 3.98 -1.24
N GLY A 125 -15.87 4.33 -1.82
CA GLY A 125 -16.30 5.73 -2.06
C GLY A 125 -15.57 6.46 -3.19
N ALA A 126 -14.54 5.86 -3.79
CA ALA A 126 -13.73 6.49 -4.84
C ALA A 126 -14.43 6.55 -6.21
N SER A 127 -15.53 5.82 -6.41
CA SER A 127 -16.28 5.85 -7.67
C SER A 127 -16.89 7.22 -7.98
N SER A 128 -17.10 8.05 -6.96
CA SER A 128 -17.53 9.44 -7.11
C SER A 128 -16.54 10.31 -7.93
N TRP A 129 -15.29 9.86 -8.11
CA TRP A 129 -14.31 10.53 -8.95
C TRP A 129 -14.81 10.73 -10.38
N ALA A 130 -15.57 9.77 -10.91
CA ALA A 130 -16.13 9.80 -12.25
C ALA A 130 -16.84 11.14 -12.55
N GLN A 131 -17.58 11.67 -11.57
CA GLN A 131 -18.49 12.80 -11.77
C GLN A 131 -18.16 14.05 -10.95
N GLY A 132 -17.45 13.93 -9.82
CA GLY A 132 -17.41 15.01 -8.81
C GLY A 132 -16.05 15.33 -8.20
N GLY A 133 -14.96 14.69 -8.65
CA GLY A 133 -13.72 14.71 -7.89
C GLY A 133 -13.87 13.95 -6.55
N LEU A 134 -12.80 13.86 -5.78
CA LEU A 134 -12.76 13.14 -4.52
C LEU A 134 -12.48 14.06 -3.33
N PRO A 135 -13.11 13.82 -2.17
CA PRO A 135 -12.72 14.48 -0.94
C PRO A 135 -11.34 13.97 -0.49
N MET A 136 -10.60 14.82 0.24
CA MET A 136 -9.18 14.56 0.57
C MET A 136 -8.95 13.25 1.32
N ASN A 137 -9.87 12.82 2.18
CA ASN A 137 -9.76 11.52 2.86
C ASN A 137 -9.80 10.35 1.87
N VAL A 138 -10.70 10.38 0.89
CA VAL A 138 -10.79 9.33 -0.15
C VAL A 138 -9.59 9.40 -1.09
N ILE A 139 -9.11 10.61 -1.43
CA ILE A 139 -7.85 10.78 -2.17
C ILE A 139 -6.72 10.04 -1.46
N THR A 140 -6.56 10.24 -0.15
CA THR A 140 -5.48 9.57 0.56
C THR A 140 -5.60 8.05 0.55
N ASN A 141 -6.81 7.49 0.57
CA ASN A 141 -7.03 6.04 0.44
C ASN A 141 -6.67 5.53 -0.97
N VAL A 142 -7.00 6.29 -2.01
CA VAL A 142 -6.58 5.99 -3.40
C VAL A 142 -5.05 6.01 -3.50
N LEU A 143 -4.38 6.99 -2.88
CA LEU A 143 -2.92 7.04 -2.89
C LEU A 143 -2.29 5.87 -2.14
N GLU A 144 -2.87 5.42 -1.02
CA GLU A 144 -2.41 4.21 -0.31
C GLU A 144 -2.47 2.97 -1.20
N CYS A 145 -3.59 2.81 -1.93
CA CYS A 145 -3.74 1.75 -2.92
C CYS A 145 -2.63 1.82 -4.00
N VAL A 146 -2.35 3.01 -4.55
CA VAL A 146 -1.26 3.17 -5.53
C VAL A 146 0.12 2.89 -4.91
N ILE A 147 0.41 3.45 -3.74
CA ILE A 147 1.68 3.29 -3.00
C ILE A 147 1.98 1.82 -2.74
N ALA A 148 0.95 1.05 -2.40
CA ALA A 148 1.06 -0.38 -2.16
C ALA A 148 1.48 -1.18 -3.41
N PHE A 149 1.40 -0.62 -4.60
CA PHE A 149 1.91 -1.26 -5.83
C PHE A 149 3.13 -0.53 -6.42
N VAL A 150 3.72 0.43 -5.70
CA VAL A 150 4.98 1.07 -6.10
C VAL A 150 6.14 0.10 -5.91
N ASN A 151 6.72 -0.33 -7.03
CA ASN A 151 7.94 -1.13 -7.09
C ASN A 151 8.44 -1.25 -8.54
N ASP A 152 9.76 -1.25 -8.72
CA ASP A 152 10.38 -1.47 -10.03
C ASP A 152 10.60 -2.98 -10.31
N LYS A 153 10.52 -3.84 -9.29
CA LYS A 153 10.64 -5.29 -9.45
C LYS A 153 9.26 -5.87 -9.77
N THR A 154 8.94 -5.95 -11.06
CA THR A 154 7.61 -6.28 -11.58
C THR A 154 7.33 -7.77 -11.74
N GLU A 155 8.35 -8.62 -11.78
CA GLU A 155 8.16 -10.06 -12.02
C GLU A 155 7.88 -10.81 -10.71
N GLY A 156 6.75 -11.53 -10.68
CA GLY A 156 6.48 -12.59 -9.71
C GLY A 156 6.05 -12.13 -8.32
N VAL A 157 5.61 -10.89 -8.14
CA VAL A 157 5.13 -10.42 -6.83
C VAL A 157 3.68 -9.98 -6.87
N SER A 158 2.82 -10.83 -6.30
CA SER A 158 1.44 -10.50 -6.01
C SER A 158 1.35 -9.79 -4.67
N VAL A 159 0.54 -8.74 -4.60
CA VAL A 159 0.23 -8.02 -3.37
C VAL A 159 -1.29 -8.01 -3.20
N LEU A 160 -1.75 -8.35 -2.00
CA LEU A 160 -3.15 -8.19 -1.61
C LEU A 160 -3.27 -6.95 -0.72
N LEU A 161 -4.24 -6.10 -1.04
CA LEU A 161 -4.61 -4.96 -0.21
C LEU A 161 -5.76 -5.35 0.70
N THR A 162 -5.66 -4.98 1.97
CA THR A 162 -6.76 -5.05 2.92
C THR A 162 -6.84 -3.72 3.67
N GLY A 163 -8.02 -3.38 4.19
CA GLY A 163 -8.20 -2.19 5.00
C GLY A 163 -9.67 -1.82 5.15
N PRO A 164 -10.01 -0.90 6.07
CA PRO A 164 -11.39 -0.46 6.25
C PRO A 164 -11.98 0.20 5.00
N GLU A 165 -11.12 0.76 4.14
CA GLU A 165 -11.48 1.54 2.94
C GLU A 165 -11.16 0.78 1.64
N VAL A 166 -10.79 -0.49 1.73
CA VAL A 166 -10.55 -1.36 0.58
C VAL A 166 -11.80 -2.17 0.31
N ASN A 167 -12.25 -2.22 -0.95
CA ASN A 167 -13.34 -3.09 -1.36
C ASN A 167 -12.92 -4.56 -1.31
N ASP A 168 -13.85 -5.40 -0.87
CA ASP A 168 -13.72 -6.84 -0.96
C ASP A 168 -14.09 -7.28 -2.38
N ASP A 169 -13.15 -7.88 -3.11
CA ASP A 169 -13.38 -8.44 -4.44
C ASP A 169 -14.18 -9.76 -4.39
N ALA A 170 -14.53 -10.23 -3.18
CA ALA A 170 -15.26 -11.47 -2.91
C ALA A 170 -14.54 -12.75 -3.38
N GLU A 171 -13.24 -12.65 -3.67
CA GLU A 171 -12.39 -13.79 -4.01
C GLU A 171 -11.71 -14.38 -2.76
N GLU A 172 -11.37 -15.66 -2.87
CA GLU A 172 -10.61 -16.35 -1.82
C GLU A 172 -9.10 -16.09 -1.98
N HIS A 173 -8.46 -15.56 -0.94
CA HIS A 173 -7.07 -15.07 -0.97
C HIS A 173 -6.11 -15.90 -0.10
N HIS A 174 -6.34 -17.22 0.00
CA HIS A 174 -5.56 -18.16 0.81
C HIS A 174 -4.04 -18.11 0.60
N GLY A 175 -3.58 -17.66 -0.57
CA GLY A 175 -2.15 -17.56 -0.90
C GLY A 175 -1.42 -16.43 -0.17
N PHE A 176 -2.13 -15.41 0.32
CA PHE A 176 -1.55 -14.22 0.94
C PHE A 176 -1.39 -14.41 2.46
N LEU A 177 -0.32 -15.11 2.83
CA LEU A 177 -0.08 -15.56 4.20
C LEU A 177 0.74 -14.58 5.03
N TYR A 178 1.54 -13.71 4.40
CA TYR A 178 2.54 -12.91 5.09
C TYR A 178 2.15 -11.45 5.05
N GLY A 179 1.77 -10.90 6.21
CA GLY A 179 1.56 -9.46 6.32
C GLY A 179 2.87 -8.73 6.07
N GLU A 180 2.85 -7.67 5.27
CA GLU A 180 4.05 -6.91 4.96
C GLU A 180 4.15 -5.66 5.82
N ALA A 181 3.24 -4.72 5.58
CA ALA A 181 3.24 -3.43 6.26
C ALA A 181 1.87 -2.76 6.16
N VAL A 182 1.61 -1.84 7.09
CA VAL A 182 0.49 -0.89 7.05
C VAL A 182 1.02 0.43 6.49
N TRP A 183 0.35 0.95 5.46
CA TRP A 183 0.68 2.14 4.70
C TRP A 183 -0.35 3.23 4.96
N CYS A 184 0.09 4.37 5.46
CA CYS A 184 -0.76 5.52 5.76
C CYS A 184 -0.31 6.73 4.94
N ALA A 185 -1.02 7.04 3.86
CA ALA A 185 -0.65 8.18 3.01
C ALA A 185 -1.10 9.50 3.63
N ASN A 186 -0.26 10.51 3.49
CA ASN A 186 -0.48 11.86 3.97
C ASN A 186 -0.28 12.85 2.83
N VAL A 187 -1.32 13.62 2.51
CA VAL A 187 -1.24 14.70 1.51
C VAL A 187 -1.06 16.02 2.22
N THR A 188 -0.02 16.77 1.87
CA THR A 188 0.21 18.12 2.38
C THR A 188 0.15 19.14 1.25
N THR A 189 -0.51 20.26 1.52
CA THR A 189 -0.54 21.39 0.59
C THR A 189 0.74 22.20 0.75
N VAL A 190 1.45 22.42 -0.36
CA VAL A 190 2.66 23.22 -0.43
C VAL A 190 2.34 24.52 -1.16
N THR A 191 2.38 25.64 -0.45
CA THR A 191 2.17 26.96 -1.04
C THR A 191 3.52 27.62 -1.30
N SER A 192 3.81 27.93 -2.55
CA SER A 192 5.00 28.68 -2.95
C SER A 192 4.62 30.01 -3.59
N SER A 193 5.44 31.04 -3.38
CA SER A 193 5.28 32.36 -4.01
C SER A 193 6.66 32.87 -4.38
N SER A 194 6.98 32.85 -5.68
CA SER A 194 8.25 33.37 -6.20
C SER A 194 8.08 34.73 -6.90
N THR A 195 6.87 35.06 -7.36
CA THR A 195 6.57 36.26 -8.17
C THR A 195 5.35 37.04 -7.69
N GLY A 196 4.85 36.80 -6.47
CA GLY A 196 3.64 37.41 -5.95
C GLY A 196 2.34 36.68 -6.33
N THR A 197 2.41 35.71 -7.25
CA THR A 197 1.35 34.71 -7.45
C THR A 197 1.61 33.52 -6.54
N ALA A 198 0.64 33.17 -5.71
CA ALA A 198 0.70 31.96 -4.91
C ALA A 198 0.38 30.75 -5.80
N THR A 199 1.32 29.80 -5.89
CA THR A 199 1.11 28.50 -6.52
C THR A 199 0.92 27.47 -5.42
N VAL A 200 -0.22 26.78 -5.48
CA VAL A 200 -0.55 25.66 -4.59
C VAL A 200 -0.18 24.38 -5.30
N THR A 201 0.70 23.59 -4.70
CA THR A 201 1.04 22.22 -5.12
C THR A 201 0.79 21.24 -3.97
N PHE A 202 0.96 19.95 -4.23
CA PHE A 202 0.79 18.89 -3.24
C PHE A 202 2.08 18.11 -3.06
N ASP A 203 2.34 17.68 -1.82
CA ASP A 203 3.31 16.62 -1.52
C ASP A 203 2.59 15.43 -0.89
N VAL A 204 3.13 14.24 -1.12
CA VAL A 204 2.59 12.98 -0.64
C VAL A 204 3.66 12.25 0.15
N GLY A 205 3.47 12.19 1.46
CA GLY A 205 4.24 11.35 2.37
C GLY A 205 3.52 10.05 2.68
N VAL A 206 4.23 9.08 3.24
CA VAL A 206 3.64 7.84 3.73
C VAL A 206 4.34 7.37 4.99
N ASP A 207 3.55 7.19 6.04
CA ASP A 207 3.99 6.52 7.25
C ASP A 207 3.82 5.02 7.04
N VAL A 208 4.87 4.25 7.37
CA VAL A 208 4.85 2.79 7.19
C VAL A 208 5.23 2.04 8.46
N TYR A 209 4.41 1.06 8.81
CA TYR A 209 4.59 0.19 9.97
C TYR A 209 4.76 -1.25 9.48
N VAL A 210 5.90 -1.87 9.77
CA VAL A 210 6.19 -3.24 9.28
C VAL A 210 5.67 -4.30 10.24
N THR A 211 5.27 -5.44 9.69
CA THR A 211 4.98 -6.62 10.50
C THR A 211 6.27 -7.33 10.91
N GLU A 212 6.19 -8.16 11.95
CA GLU A 212 7.30 -9.06 12.27
C GLU A 212 7.53 -10.13 11.21
N ALA A 213 6.46 -10.62 10.58
CA ALA A 213 6.53 -11.64 9.55
C ALA A 213 7.41 -11.18 8.38
N PHE A 214 7.21 -9.94 7.92
CA PHE A 214 8.04 -9.31 6.89
C PHE A 214 9.50 -9.16 7.32
N ALA A 215 9.74 -8.64 8.52
CA ALA A 215 11.12 -8.45 9.00
C ALA A 215 11.87 -9.78 9.16
N ARG A 216 11.20 -10.81 9.68
CA ARG A 216 11.76 -12.18 9.77
C ARG A 216 12.08 -12.73 8.38
N GLY A 217 11.15 -12.58 7.43
CA GLY A 217 11.30 -13.08 6.07
C GLY A 217 12.40 -12.38 5.27
N CYS A 218 12.49 -11.05 5.35
CA CYS A 218 13.58 -10.30 4.73
C CYS A 218 14.95 -10.62 5.36
N GLY A 219 15.01 -10.93 6.67
CA GLY A 219 16.25 -11.23 7.39
C GLY A 219 17.30 -10.10 7.36
N LEU A 220 16.90 -8.91 6.91
CA LEU A 220 17.69 -7.68 6.77
C LEU A 220 17.02 -6.55 7.57
N ASP A 221 17.57 -5.35 7.46
CA ASP A 221 16.93 -4.10 7.89
C ASP A 221 15.62 -3.88 7.08
N PRO A 222 14.43 -4.03 7.70
CA PRO A 222 13.15 -3.89 7.00
C PRO A 222 12.93 -2.47 6.46
N ALA A 223 13.51 -1.44 7.09
CA ALA A 223 13.45 -0.08 6.59
C ALA A 223 14.19 0.04 5.25
N ALA A 224 15.36 -0.58 5.13
CA ALA A 224 16.12 -0.61 3.88
C ALA A 224 15.39 -1.39 2.77
N ALA A 225 14.71 -2.49 3.11
CA ALA A 225 13.92 -3.28 2.15
C ALA A 225 12.71 -2.49 1.62
N LEU A 226 11.97 -1.81 2.49
CA LEU A 226 10.87 -0.93 2.08
C LEU A 226 11.36 0.28 1.29
N ALA A 227 12.48 0.89 1.68
CA ALA A 227 13.11 1.95 0.91
C ALA A 227 13.51 1.46 -0.49
N GLN A 228 14.00 0.22 -0.62
CA GLN A 228 14.30 -0.38 -1.93
C GLN A 228 13.03 -0.61 -2.76
N ARG A 229 11.89 -0.93 -2.12
CA ARG A 229 10.60 -1.11 -2.78
C ARG A 229 9.96 0.22 -3.22
N TYR A 230 10.06 1.26 -2.41
CA TYR A 230 9.28 2.49 -2.63
C TYR A 230 10.12 3.69 -3.09
N CYS A 231 11.33 3.86 -2.57
CA CYS A 231 12.16 5.01 -2.90
C CYS A 231 12.88 4.85 -4.25
N TYR A 232 12.82 5.89 -5.09
CA TYR A 232 13.67 5.99 -6.29
C TYR A 232 15.08 6.50 -5.99
N LYS A 233 15.24 7.40 -5.01
CA LYS A 233 16.51 7.96 -4.53
C LYS A 233 16.55 7.94 -3.01
N GLN A 234 17.75 7.79 -2.44
CA GLN A 234 17.93 7.78 -0.99
C GLN A 234 17.58 9.15 -0.38
N GLY A 235 16.81 9.15 0.71
CA GLY A 235 16.62 10.32 1.57
C GLY A 235 15.61 11.38 1.13
N SER A 236 14.77 11.15 0.11
CA SER A 236 13.81 12.19 -0.34
C SER A 236 12.53 11.64 -0.99
N CYS A 237 12.15 10.40 -0.68
CA CYS A 237 11.02 9.75 -1.34
C CYS A 237 9.69 9.91 -0.56
N GLY A 238 9.71 10.57 0.60
CA GLY A 238 8.52 10.77 1.44
C GLY A 238 8.09 9.55 2.26
N LEU A 239 8.93 8.51 2.36
CA LEU A 239 8.70 7.34 3.23
C LEU A 239 9.18 7.65 4.65
N ASP A 240 8.28 7.60 5.62
CA ASP A 240 8.58 7.64 7.05
C ASP A 240 8.43 6.25 7.66
N TYR A 241 9.56 5.60 7.94
CA TYR A 241 9.56 4.28 8.57
C TYR A 241 9.33 4.43 10.07
N LYS A 242 8.16 4.00 10.52
CA LYS A 242 7.73 4.15 11.92
C LYS A 242 8.30 3.06 12.81
N GLY A 243 8.57 1.86 12.28
CA GLY A 243 9.03 0.72 13.07
C GLY A 243 8.10 -0.49 12.95
N PHE A 244 8.17 -1.39 13.92
CA PHE A 244 7.28 -2.55 13.95
C PHE A 244 5.88 -2.14 14.40
N LEU A 245 4.86 -2.57 13.65
CA LEU A 245 3.45 -2.29 13.93
C LEU A 245 3.05 -2.61 15.38
N LYS A 246 3.54 -3.72 15.93
CA LYS A 246 3.27 -4.15 17.31
C LYS A 246 3.79 -3.18 18.39
N ASP A 247 4.77 -2.34 18.07
CA ASP A 247 5.36 -1.38 18.99
C ASP A 247 4.52 -0.09 19.11
N TYR A 248 3.50 0.05 18.26
CA TYR A 248 2.62 1.21 18.17
C TYR A 248 1.13 0.88 18.44
N PRO A 249 0.79 0.11 19.49
CA PRO A 249 -0.57 -0.42 19.68
C PRO A 249 -1.64 0.64 20.00
N THR A 250 -1.22 1.86 20.38
CA THR A 250 -2.13 3.00 20.62
C THR A 250 -2.20 3.96 19.44
N GLU A 251 -1.17 3.97 18.59
CA GLU A 251 -1.11 4.82 17.40
C GLU A 251 -1.79 4.13 16.22
N CYS A 252 -1.52 2.83 16.02
CA CYS A 252 -2.15 1.97 15.02
C CYS A 252 -2.98 0.89 15.70
N VAL A 253 -4.30 1.08 15.71
CA VAL A 253 -5.25 0.14 16.31
C VAL A 253 -5.86 -0.77 15.24
N VAL A 254 -6.07 -2.03 15.60
CA VAL A 254 -6.81 -2.98 14.76
C VAL A 254 -8.28 -2.57 14.76
N ASP A 255 -8.89 -2.51 13.58
CA ASP A 255 -10.33 -2.31 13.40
C ASP A 255 -11.02 -3.66 13.09
N GLY A 256 -11.50 -4.31 14.14
CA GLY A 256 -12.18 -5.61 14.04
C GLY A 256 -11.22 -6.79 14.22
N ASP A 257 -11.34 -7.80 13.37
CA ASP A 257 -10.48 -8.99 13.43
C ASP A 257 -9.08 -8.66 12.85
N PRO A 258 -7.99 -8.88 13.61
CA PRO A 258 -6.63 -8.60 13.12
C PRO A 258 -6.25 -9.40 11.87
N THR A 259 -6.88 -10.56 11.64
CA THR A 259 -6.62 -11.39 10.45
C THR A 259 -7.10 -10.76 9.15
N TYR A 260 -8.01 -9.78 9.22
CA TYR A 260 -8.48 -9.01 8.07
C TYR A 260 -7.59 -7.83 7.70
N GLY A 261 -6.50 -7.59 8.44
CA GLY A 261 -5.53 -6.55 8.11
C GLY A 261 -6.14 -5.15 8.08
N ARG A 262 -7.12 -4.89 8.94
CA ARG A 262 -7.82 -3.60 9.05
C ARG A 262 -7.20 -2.79 10.18
N TYR A 263 -6.59 -1.65 9.83
CA TYR A 263 -5.91 -0.79 10.79
C TYR A 263 -6.38 0.65 10.67
N THR A 264 -6.48 1.31 11.82
CA THR A 264 -6.63 2.77 11.92
C THR A 264 -5.40 3.31 12.63
N CYS A 265 -4.60 4.11 11.93
CA CYS A 265 -3.42 4.75 12.49
C CYS A 265 -3.63 6.25 12.62
N ASN A 266 -3.28 6.83 13.79
CA ASN A 266 -3.46 8.25 14.08
C ASN A 266 -4.90 8.76 13.80
N GLY A 267 -5.90 7.91 14.04
CA GLY A 267 -7.31 8.22 13.82
C GLY A 267 -7.78 8.18 12.37
N LYS A 268 -6.95 7.66 11.44
CA LYS A 268 -7.28 7.49 10.03
C LYS A 268 -7.19 6.02 9.60
N PRO A 269 -8.13 5.48 8.80
CA PRO A 269 -7.97 4.17 8.20
C PRO A 269 -6.71 4.12 7.32
N CYS A 270 -6.00 3.01 7.37
CA CYS A 270 -4.82 2.75 6.55
C CYS A 270 -4.90 1.39 5.86
N THR A 271 -4.16 1.24 4.78
CA THR A 271 -4.13 0.02 3.97
C THR A 271 -2.99 -0.90 4.40
N MET A 272 -3.28 -2.19 4.57
CA MET A 272 -2.27 -3.21 4.80
C MET A 272 -1.98 -3.97 3.50
N THR A 273 -0.70 -4.27 3.27
CA THR A 273 -0.28 -5.19 2.20
C THR A 273 0.03 -6.57 2.74
N TRP A 274 -0.37 -7.59 1.99
CA TRP A 274 -0.03 -8.99 2.23
C TRP A 274 0.69 -9.59 1.04
N LEU A 275 1.54 -10.58 1.32
CA LEU A 275 2.43 -11.22 0.36
C LEU A 275 2.22 -12.73 0.35
N THR A 276 2.48 -13.33 -0.80
CA THR A 276 2.51 -14.79 -0.97
C THR A 276 3.87 -15.40 -0.62
N ASP A 277 4.94 -14.59 -0.63
CA ASP A 277 6.31 -14.99 -0.30
C ASP A 277 6.80 -14.18 0.91
N PRO A 278 7.33 -14.81 1.98
CA PRO A 278 7.86 -14.08 3.13
C PRO A 278 9.12 -13.29 2.79
N LYS A 279 9.83 -13.61 1.70
CA LYS A 279 11.06 -12.96 1.26
C LYS A 279 10.89 -12.43 -0.18
N PRO A 280 10.10 -11.37 -0.37
CA PRO A 280 9.92 -10.79 -1.69
C PRO A 280 11.25 -10.33 -2.31
N PRO A 281 11.34 -10.20 -3.64
CA PRO A 281 12.57 -9.83 -4.35
C PRO A 281 13.24 -8.53 -3.88
N TRP A 282 12.52 -7.59 -3.28
CA TRP A 282 13.12 -6.36 -2.72
C TRP A 282 13.85 -6.56 -1.39
N CYS A 283 13.76 -7.73 -0.75
CA CYS A 283 14.60 -8.10 0.39
C CYS A 283 16.05 -8.43 -0.02
N GLU A 284 16.37 -8.55 -1.30
CA GLU A 284 17.74 -8.87 -1.72
C GLU A 284 18.62 -7.62 -1.78
N ARG A 285 19.79 -7.66 -1.11
CA ARG A 285 20.82 -6.62 -1.23
C ARG A 285 21.13 -6.39 -2.71
N ARG A 286 21.06 -5.13 -3.17
CA ARG A 286 21.75 -4.74 -4.41
C ARG A 286 23.19 -5.22 -4.26
N ARG A 287 23.65 -6.10 -5.17
CA ARG A 287 25.08 -6.13 -5.48
C ARG A 287 25.36 -4.74 -6.04
N VAL A 288 26.10 -3.95 -5.27
CA VAL A 288 26.71 -2.74 -5.80
C VAL A 288 27.79 -3.26 -6.73
N ASP A 289 27.48 -3.31 -8.01
CA ASP A 289 28.48 -3.47 -9.06
C ASP A 289 29.16 -2.12 -9.31
#